data_AF-A0A9N8EYS0-F1
#
_entry.id   AF-A0A9N8EYS0-F1
#
_cell.length_a   1.000
_cell.length_b   1.000
_cell.length_c   1.000
_cell.angle_alpha   90.00
_cell.angle_beta   90.00
_cell.angle_gamma   90.00
#
_symmetry.space_group_name_H-M   'P 1'
#
loop_
_entity.id
_entity.type
_entity.pdbx_description
1 polymer ?
#
loop_
_entity_poly.entity_id
_entity_poly.type
_entity_poly.pdbx_seq_one_letter_code
_entity_poly.pdbx_strand_id
1 'polypeptide(L)'
;MMMMWERLSLCLLPLLVVLPVVEVVSLSLASLESLRGATSHTNSNSHKQQRAIERSLEIAKAQGYDTLFGTDAICWFTQQQERQRLVPCPVGNALVGEAPTLSDDDHVLRTGVAYNYTATVELNLTSLGFDVSSSWTSETIVDVEVSFVACGVGLLGGMCSPQVVDDYNAAKRIQESQQSMSIPHSVEQQLIQSPWVERQLNMSNDTAGASIHQFQETIPFRVEVPGDYVVIAMVRIKQEQDQQGRVLEMANHAMTEETKVLLRFQEPVQIQGVTPEIRIGSYVTIAIGASVLLWLLFQSIRYRHSQVLQVSQGRFLSVFLLAGVVATTASFLLDPKQDAYCQWGAPLVLCSLQLFYAITLGRVWRIHAIVSPAVMKLTHHTTTNTNTTDQRRRTTSTSDTMMETLLFRPIQKLTSYVVTWENQSRPTSLRKSISELQLVLVVTLFTVPQVLLQLLGATLQPRQITLALHNDNDNDDTARQYCRSSTAVGGSFFFYGCLVFVGLMISLLLMARYTRRLPSLFNESRVIFDSVLSSLTLLAVGAGFLLIGSTGTGSHNNDPSLEYLVCVMVILCATLQASLRLMLPKLKMAWRGETIVVSELASSSELAELLNVSTVLLSR
;
A
#
# COMPACT_ATOMS: atom_id res chain seq x y z
N MET A 1 -45.75 11.79 1.14
CA MET A 1 -44.33 11.75 1.56
C MET A 1 -43.50 10.63 0.89
N MET A 2 -43.97 9.37 0.83
CA MET A 2 -43.19 8.26 0.24
C MET A 2 -42.85 8.42 -1.26
N MET A 3 -43.74 9.01 -2.07
CA MET A 3 -43.45 9.35 -3.48
C MET A 3 -42.49 10.55 -3.65
N MET A 4 -42.42 11.44 -2.65
CA MET A 4 -41.48 12.57 -2.67
C MET A 4 -40.07 12.09 -2.34
N TRP A 5 -39.95 11.13 -1.40
CA TRP A 5 -38.71 10.42 -1.11
C TRP A 5 -38.25 9.52 -2.28
N GLU A 6 -39.15 9.00 -3.12
CA GLU A 6 -38.80 8.24 -4.34
C GLU A 6 -38.12 9.10 -5.42
N ARG A 7 -38.65 10.31 -5.70
CA ARG A 7 -38.03 11.23 -6.67
C ARG A 7 -36.75 11.84 -6.12
N LEU A 8 -36.74 12.13 -4.81
CA LEU A 8 -35.54 12.56 -4.12
C LEU A 8 -34.49 11.44 -4.16
N SER A 9 -34.77 10.20 -3.75
CA SER A 9 -33.82 9.09 -3.77
C SER A 9 -33.27 8.74 -5.17
N LEU A 10 -34.09 8.74 -6.22
CA LEU A 10 -33.63 8.40 -7.58
C LEU A 10 -32.80 9.52 -8.25
N CYS A 11 -33.01 10.79 -7.88
CA CYS A 11 -32.21 11.91 -8.37
C CYS A 11 -31.02 12.25 -7.45
N LEU A 12 -31.23 12.22 -6.14
CA LEU A 12 -30.24 12.54 -5.11
C LEU A 12 -29.36 11.36 -4.69
N LEU A 13 -29.62 10.07 -4.95
CA LEU A 13 -28.57 9.05 -4.70
C LEU A 13 -27.41 9.16 -5.70
N PRO A 14 -27.66 9.25 -7.03
CA PRO A 14 -26.60 9.56 -7.97
C PRO A 14 -25.97 10.91 -7.62
N LEU A 15 -26.76 11.93 -7.26
CA LEU A 15 -26.21 13.21 -6.83
C LEU A 15 -25.42 13.13 -5.52
N LEU A 16 -25.83 12.40 -4.48
CA LEU A 16 -25.15 12.27 -3.18
C LEU A 16 -23.93 11.35 -3.23
N VAL A 17 -23.82 10.52 -4.27
CA VAL A 17 -22.64 9.68 -4.53
C VAL A 17 -21.70 10.37 -5.50
N VAL A 18 -22.23 11.13 -6.47
CA VAL A 18 -21.46 11.91 -7.44
C VAL A 18 -21.04 13.28 -6.89
N LEU A 19 -21.81 13.92 -5.99
CA LEU A 19 -21.46 15.18 -5.34
C LEU A 19 -20.18 15.06 -4.53
N PRO A 20 -20.00 14.11 -3.60
CA PRO A 20 -18.72 14.00 -2.90
C PRO A 20 -17.59 13.62 -3.84
N VAL A 21 -17.84 12.85 -4.92
CA VAL A 21 -16.79 12.55 -5.91
C VAL A 21 -16.44 13.77 -6.76
N VAL A 22 -17.42 14.55 -7.21
CA VAL A 22 -17.23 15.77 -8.00
C VAL A 22 -16.67 16.87 -7.12
N GLU A 23 -17.10 17.00 -5.88
CA GLU A 23 -16.64 17.99 -4.91
C GLU A 23 -15.23 17.65 -4.41
N VAL A 24 -14.90 16.37 -4.17
CA VAL A 24 -13.52 15.92 -3.92
C VAL A 24 -12.64 16.12 -5.14
N VAL A 25 -13.10 15.78 -6.35
CA VAL A 25 -12.34 16.04 -7.60
C VAL A 25 -12.17 17.54 -7.85
N SER A 26 -13.17 18.37 -7.54
CA SER A 26 -13.12 19.84 -7.65
C SER A 26 -12.18 20.45 -6.61
N LEU A 27 -12.20 19.95 -5.37
CA LEU A 27 -11.29 20.33 -4.29
C LEU A 27 -9.86 19.90 -4.59
N SER A 28 -9.66 18.71 -5.16
CA SER A 28 -8.34 18.23 -5.62
C SER A 28 -7.81 19.06 -6.80
N LEU A 29 -8.68 19.44 -7.75
CA LEU A 29 -8.31 20.34 -8.86
C LEU A 29 -7.98 21.77 -8.39
N ALA A 30 -8.76 22.31 -7.44
CA ALA A 30 -8.50 23.61 -6.82
C ALA A 30 -7.23 23.60 -5.96
N SER A 31 -6.95 22.49 -5.27
CA SER A 31 -5.70 22.28 -4.52
C SER A 31 -4.49 22.15 -5.46
N LEU A 32 -4.64 21.52 -6.62
CA LEU A 32 -3.62 21.46 -7.68
C LEU A 32 -3.31 22.85 -8.27
N GLU A 33 -4.30 23.71 -8.47
CA GLU A 33 -4.08 25.10 -8.91
C GLU A 33 -3.41 25.97 -7.83
N SER A 34 -3.74 25.74 -6.55
CA SER A 34 -3.08 26.41 -5.42
C SER A 34 -1.61 25.97 -5.27
N LEU A 35 -1.30 24.68 -5.47
CA LEU A 35 0.07 24.14 -5.48
C LEU A 35 0.90 24.63 -6.69
N ARG A 36 0.25 24.91 -7.83
CA ARG A 36 0.91 25.49 -9.02
C ARG A 36 1.35 26.95 -8.81
N GLY A 37 0.72 27.67 -7.88
CA GLY A 37 1.16 29.00 -7.44
C GLY A 37 2.29 28.99 -6.41
N ALA A 38 2.37 27.95 -5.58
CA ALA A 38 3.35 27.85 -4.48
C ALA A 38 4.75 27.38 -4.93
N THR A 39 4.84 26.62 -6.03
CA THR A 39 6.12 26.10 -6.57
C THR A 39 7.03 27.16 -7.21
N SER A 40 6.53 28.38 -7.44
CA SER A 40 7.34 29.50 -7.92
C SER A 40 8.21 30.14 -6.82
N HIS A 41 7.83 30.02 -5.53
CA HIS A 41 8.54 30.66 -4.43
C HIS A 41 9.57 29.77 -3.70
N THR A 42 9.46 28.44 -3.79
CA THR A 42 10.36 27.50 -3.09
C THR A 42 11.69 27.26 -3.81
N ASN A 43 11.74 27.35 -5.15
CA ASN A 43 12.99 27.20 -5.92
C ASN A 43 14.04 28.30 -5.69
N SER A 44 13.62 29.48 -5.20
CA SER A 44 14.54 30.59 -4.88
C SER A 44 15.34 30.36 -3.59
N ASN A 45 14.79 29.58 -2.65
CA ASN A 45 15.44 29.32 -1.37
C ASN A 45 16.44 28.16 -1.46
N SER A 46 16.14 27.10 -2.22
CA SER A 46 17.08 25.99 -2.48
C SER A 46 18.37 26.47 -3.16
N HIS A 47 18.29 27.32 -4.19
CA HIS A 47 19.49 27.88 -4.83
C HIS A 47 20.29 28.84 -3.93
N LYS A 48 19.64 29.57 -3.02
CA LYS A 48 20.34 30.39 -2.01
C LYS A 48 21.00 29.51 -0.95
N GLN A 49 20.39 28.39 -0.59
CA GLN A 49 20.88 27.44 0.39
C GLN A 49 22.09 26.66 -0.14
N GLN A 50 22.06 26.23 -1.41
CA GLN A 50 23.19 25.56 -2.05
C GLN A 50 24.40 26.49 -2.23
N ARG A 51 24.16 27.78 -2.55
CA ARG A 51 25.24 28.79 -2.58
C ARG A 51 25.78 29.16 -1.20
N ALA A 52 24.98 29.03 -0.13
CA ALA A 52 25.46 29.21 1.23
C ALA A 52 26.37 28.05 1.65
N ILE A 53 26.05 26.81 1.26
CA ILE A 53 26.88 25.62 1.48
C ILE A 53 28.21 25.74 0.72
N GLU A 54 28.18 26.10 -0.57
CA GLU A 54 29.40 26.28 -1.37
C GLU A 54 30.30 27.38 -0.80
N ARG A 55 29.73 28.50 -0.32
CA ARG A 55 30.51 29.57 0.34
C ARG A 55 31.10 29.15 1.68
N SER A 56 30.38 28.39 2.49
CA SER A 56 30.91 27.86 3.75
C SER A 56 32.09 26.90 3.50
N LEU A 57 31.98 26.08 2.45
CA LEU A 57 33.03 25.16 2.01
C LEU A 57 34.25 25.92 1.45
N GLU A 58 34.04 26.99 0.68
CA GLU A 58 35.12 27.86 0.18
C GLU A 58 35.80 28.65 1.29
N ILE A 59 35.06 29.12 2.30
CA ILE A 59 35.63 29.80 3.48
C ILE A 59 36.47 28.83 4.31
N ALA A 60 36.02 27.58 4.49
CA ALA A 60 36.79 26.54 5.18
C ALA A 60 38.10 26.21 4.44
N LYS A 61 38.05 26.11 3.09
CA LYS A 61 39.23 25.92 2.24
C LYS A 61 40.19 27.12 2.27
N ALA A 62 39.66 28.34 2.24
CA ALA A 62 40.45 29.57 2.24
C ALA A 62 41.13 29.86 3.59
N GLN A 63 40.58 29.35 4.70
CA GLN A 63 41.18 29.47 6.03
C GLN A 63 42.25 28.40 6.33
N GLY A 64 42.59 27.52 5.37
CA GLY A 64 43.66 26.54 5.50
C GLY A 64 43.32 25.37 6.42
N TYR A 65 42.04 25.07 6.67
CA TYR A 65 41.66 23.92 7.49
C TYR A 65 41.94 22.57 6.82
N ASP A 66 42.16 22.53 5.50
CA ASP A 66 42.57 21.32 4.78
C ASP A 66 43.99 20.84 5.14
N THR A 67 44.83 21.70 5.74
CA THR A 67 46.20 21.30 6.16
C THR A 67 46.33 21.00 7.65
N LEU A 68 45.27 21.20 8.45
CA LEU A 68 45.28 20.94 9.89
C LEU A 68 44.80 19.53 10.27
N PHE A 69 44.13 18.83 9.35
CA PHE A 69 43.63 17.47 9.55
C PHE A 69 44.19 16.53 8.48
N GLY A 70 45.50 16.32 8.52
CA GLY A 70 46.12 15.14 7.91
C GLY A 70 45.69 13.87 8.66
N THR A 71 45.95 12.70 8.09
CA THR A 71 45.64 11.36 8.63
C THR A 71 46.40 11.01 9.92
N ASP A 72 47.02 12.00 10.55
CA ASP A 72 47.91 11.83 11.68
C ASP A 72 47.12 11.98 12.99
N ALA A 73 47.14 10.90 13.76
CA ALA A 73 46.74 10.84 15.15
C ALA A 73 47.23 12.09 15.93
N ILE A 74 46.33 12.87 16.54
CA ILE A 74 46.68 14.06 17.34
C ILE A 74 46.87 13.64 18.79
N CYS A 75 48.00 13.96 19.43
CA CYS A 75 48.21 13.71 20.85
C CYS A 75 48.08 15.01 21.62
N TRP A 76 47.40 14.97 22.76
CA TRP A 76 47.38 16.08 23.70
C TRP A 76 48.32 15.77 24.86
N PHE A 77 48.91 16.82 25.43
CA PHE A 77 49.87 16.69 26.51
C PHE A 77 49.49 17.71 27.58
N THR A 78 48.89 17.24 28.67
CA THR A 78 48.54 18.06 29.82
C THR A 78 49.66 18.00 30.86
N GLN A 79 50.73 18.77 30.65
CA GLN A 79 51.75 18.95 31.69
C GLN A 79 51.29 20.08 32.63
N GLN A 80 51.26 19.80 33.94
CA GLN A 80 50.60 20.60 34.99
C GLN A 80 51.05 22.07 35.16
N GLN A 81 51.95 22.60 34.31
CA GLN A 81 52.48 23.96 34.48
C GLN A 81 52.81 24.78 33.22
N GLU A 82 52.66 24.28 31.99
CA GLU A 82 52.88 25.11 30.79
C GLU A 82 51.85 24.83 29.69
N ARG A 83 51.62 25.86 28.85
CA ARG A 83 50.58 25.96 27.83
C ARG A 83 50.34 24.64 27.09
N GLN A 84 49.09 24.19 27.14
CA GLN A 84 48.55 23.11 26.33
C GLN A 84 48.97 23.32 24.86
N ARG A 85 49.72 22.36 24.30
CA ARG A 85 50.08 22.33 22.87
C ARG A 85 49.54 21.05 22.26
N LEU A 86 48.87 21.19 21.13
CA LEU A 86 48.53 20.08 20.25
C LEU A 86 49.81 19.65 19.53
N VAL A 87 50.17 18.37 19.63
CA VAL A 87 51.33 17.80 18.95
C VAL A 87 50.88 16.56 18.20
N PRO A 88 51.29 16.34 16.95
CA PRO A 88 51.03 15.07 16.27
C PRO A 88 51.60 13.92 17.10
N CYS A 89 50.90 12.79 17.14
CA CYS A 89 51.32 11.65 17.94
C CYS A 89 52.68 11.12 17.47
N PRO A 90 53.54 10.69 18.42
CA PRO A 90 54.78 10.03 18.06
C PRO A 90 54.53 8.79 17.22
N VAL A 91 55.38 8.59 16.21
CA VAL A 91 55.33 7.45 15.28
C VAL A 91 55.26 6.12 16.04
N GLY A 92 54.33 5.26 15.64
CA GLY A 92 54.09 3.94 16.26
C GLY A 92 52.93 3.89 17.27
N ASN A 93 52.25 5.01 17.55
CA ASN A 93 50.94 5.00 18.20
C ASN A 93 49.84 5.13 17.15
N ALA A 94 48.85 4.24 17.18
CA ALA A 94 47.71 4.29 16.28
C ALA A 94 46.39 4.09 17.06
N LEU A 95 45.32 4.66 16.55
CA LEU A 95 43.98 4.42 17.03
C LEU A 95 43.11 4.12 15.81
N VAL A 96 42.54 2.93 15.76
CA VAL A 96 41.66 2.48 14.67
C VAL A 96 40.28 2.22 15.26
N GLY A 97 39.28 2.99 14.84
CA GLY A 97 37.89 2.73 15.17
C GLY A 97 37.23 1.89 14.09
N GLU A 98 36.63 0.77 14.45
CA GLU A 98 35.79 -0.04 13.56
C GLU A 98 34.32 0.18 13.91
N ALA A 99 33.54 0.64 12.93
CA ALA A 99 32.10 0.77 13.06
C ALA A 99 31.46 -0.62 13.25
N PRO A 100 30.31 -0.74 13.94
CA PRO A 100 29.58 -2.00 14.00
C PRO A 100 29.37 -2.52 12.57
N THR A 101 29.70 -3.80 12.35
CA THR A 101 29.42 -4.51 11.10
C THR A 101 27.91 -4.59 10.91
N LEU A 102 27.30 -3.54 10.38
CA LEU A 102 25.96 -3.55 9.83
C LEU A 102 26.05 -4.35 8.53
N SER A 103 25.12 -5.29 8.32
CA SER A 103 25.14 -6.15 7.14
C SER A 103 25.15 -5.30 5.87
N ASP A 104 26.27 -5.38 5.14
CA ASP A 104 26.72 -4.85 3.84
C ASP A 104 25.97 -3.77 3.04
N ASP A 105 24.71 -3.40 3.29
CA ASP A 105 23.96 -2.54 2.37
C ASP A 105 23.41 -1.22 2.97
N ASP A 106 23.34 -1.01 4.29
CA ASP A 106 22.82 0.27 4.82
C ASP A 106 23.57 0.72 6.10
N HIS A 107 24.50 1.67 5.96
CA HIS A 107 25.14 2.40 7.07
C HIS A 107 24.18 3.39 7.78
N VAL A 108 22.91 3.02 7.93
CA VAL A 108 21.87 3.87 8.53
C VAL A 108 21.61 3.42 9.96
N LEU A 109 21.99 4.26 10.92
CA LEU A 109 21.74 4.03 12.34
C LEU A 109 20.40 4.65 12.74
N ARG A 110 19.64 3.94 13.59
CA ARG A 110 18.31 4.32 14.08
C ARG A 110 18.43 4.99 15.45
N THR A 111 17.66 6.06 15.66
CA THR A 111 17.58 6.72 16.96
C THR A 111 16.99 5.80 18.04
N GLY A 112 17.45 5.95 19.28
CA GLY A 112 16.98 5.19 20.44
C GLY A 112 17.53 3.77 20.60
N VAL A 113 18.27 3.24 19.61
CA VAL A 113 18.96 1.94 19.64
C VAL A 113 20.41 2.11 20.13
N ALA A 114 20.92 1.13 20.89
CA ALA A 114 22.31 1.08 21.32
C ALA A 114 23.15 0.30 20.29
N TYR A 115 24.29 0.87 19.90
CA TYR A 115 25.25 0.33 18.96
C TYR A 115 26.56 0.03 19.65
N ASN A 116 27.24 -1.02 19.22
CA ASN A 116 28.52 -1.43 19.80
C ASN A 116 29.65 -1.04 18.84
N TYR A 117 30.48 -0.07 19.23
CA TYR A 117 31.65 0.34 18.45
C TYR A 117 32.89 -0.33 19.00
N THR A 118 33.77 -0.78 18.13
CA THR A 118 35.02 -1.43 18.54
C THR A 118 36.19 -0.50 18.25
N ALA A 119 36.88 0.00 19.28
CA ALA A 119 38.17 0.68 19.11
C ALA A 119 39.28 -0.34 19.23
N THR A 120 40.26 -0.21 18.35
CA THR A 120 41.57 -0.82 18.49
C THR A 120 42.60 0.29 18.74
N VAL A 121 43.19 0.33 19.93
CA VAL A 121 44.24 1.29 20.31
C VAL A 121 45.59 0.57 20.27
N GLU A 122 46.54 1.08 19.50
CA GLU A 122 47.94 0.64 19.51
C GLU A 122 48.80 1.71 20.16
N LEU A 123 49.34 1.41 21.34
CA LEU A 123 50.19 2.33 22.12
C LEU A 123 51.62 1.83 22.13
N ASN A 124 52.54 2.62 21.57
CA ASN A 124 53.97 2.48 21.73
C ASN A 124 54.47 3.36 22.87
N LEU A 125 54.57 2.79 24.08
CA LEU A 125 54.90 3.55 25.28
C LEU A 125 56.30 4.20 25.22
N THR A 126 57.23 3.58 24.48
CA THR A 126 58.59 4.13 24.33
C THR A 126 58.62 5.43 23.53
N SER A 127 57.78 5.55 22.49
CA SER A 127 57.69 6.78 21.70
C SER A 127 56.97 7.91 22.43
N LEU A 128 56.21 7.57 23.48
CA LEU A 128 55.55 8.51 24.38
C LEU A 128 56.47 9.01 25.50
N GLY A 129 57.74 8.61 25.49
CA GLY A 129 58.74 9.03 26.48
C GLY A 129 58.71 8.24 27.79
N PHE A 130 57.95 7.14 27.86
CA PHE A 130 58.09 6.17 28.95
C PHE A 130 59.33 5.32 28.68
N ASP A 131 60.47 5.76 29.20
CA ASP A 131 61.73 5.04 29.07
C ASP A 131 61.72 3.81 30.00
N VAL A 132 61.45 2.64 29.41
CA VAL A 132 61.34 1.35 30.11
C VAL A 132 62.71 0.86 30.62
N SER A 133 63.81 1.53 30.22
CA SER A 133 65.12 0.90 30.17
C SER A 133 65.96 0.87 31.46
N SER A 134 65.58 1.50 32.59
CA SER A 134 66.50 1.45 33.75
C SER A 134 66.00 1.69 35.19
N SER A 135 64.72 2.00 35.47
CA SER A 135 64.33 2.30 36.87
C SER A 135 62.95 1.83 37.33
N TRP A 136 62.27 0.99 36.55
CA TRP A 136 60.99 0.42 36.94
C TRP A 136 61.24 -0.67 37.99
N THR A 137 61.21 -0.29 39.27
CA THR A 137 61.04 -1.25 40.37
C THR A 137 59.73 -1.99 40.16
N SER A 138 59.67 -3.27 40.54
CA SER A 138 58.72 -4.31 40.10
C SER A 138 57.20 -4.08 40.26
N GLU A 139 56.70 -2.87 40.47
CA GLU A 139 55.28 -2.57 40.72
C GLU A 139 54.82 -1.21 40.13
N THR A 140 55.34 -0.75 39.00
CA THR A 140 54.72 0.43 38.35
C THR A 140 53.49 -0.02 37.55
N ILE A 141 52.31 0.33 38.03
CA ILE A 141 51.04 0.12 37.34
C ILE A 141 50.77 1.35 36.48
N VAL A 142 50.52 1.14 35.19
CA VAL A 142 50.07 2.18 34.27
C VAL A 142 48.60 1.93 34.00
N ASP A 143 47.73 2.85 34.39
CA ASP A 143 46.31 2.75 34.12
C ASP A 143 45.99 3.49 32.83
N VAL A 144 45.44 2.78 31.84
CA VAL A 144 45.00 3.35 30.56
C VAL A 144 43.48 3.37 30.57
N GLU A 145 42.90 4.57 30.53
CA GLU A 145 41.47 4.76 30.35
C GLU A 145 41.18 5.11 28.89
N VAL A 146 40.15 4.49 28.30
CA VAL A 146 39.70 4.79 26.93
C VAL A 146 38.24 5.23 26.97
N SER A 147 37.88 6.29 26.25
CA SER A 147 36.52 6.80 26.10
C SER A 147 36.28 7.20 24.65
N PHE A 148 35.06 7.05 24.15
CA PHE A 148 34.63 7.67 22.90
C PHE A 148 33.76 8.89 23.15
N VAL A 149 33.88 9.84 22.26
CA VAL A 149 33.06 11.03 22.18
C VAL A 149 32.56 11.11 20.75
N ALA A 150 31.25 10.95 20.57
CA ALA A 150 30.63 11.19 19.29
C ALA A 150 29.98 12.56 19.27
N CYS A 151 30.17 13.24 18.15
CA CYS A 151 29.80 14.62 17.95
C CYS A 151 28.90 14.74 16.73
N GLY A 152 27.71 15.29 16.91
CA GLY A 152 26.84 15.62 15.79
C GLY A 152 27.49 16.66 14.85
N VAL A 153 27.61 16.34 13.58
CA VAL A 153 28.02 17.24 12.49
C VAL A 153 26.75 17.82 11.87
N GLY A 154 26.36 19.01 12.28
CA GLY A 154 25.12 19.66 11.84
C GLY A 154 25.25 21.17 11.57
N LEU A 155 24.33 21.70 10.76
CA LEU A 155 24.25 23.08 10.25
C LEU A 155 24.24 24.21 11.31
N LEU A 156 24.00 23.91 12.59
CA LEU A 156 23.99 24.89 13.68
C LEU A 156 25.34 25.05 14.41
N GLY A 157 26.42 24.44 13.91
CA GLY A 157 27.78 24.86 14.24
C GLY A 157 28.22 24.49 15.65
N GLY A 158 28.57 23.23 15.84
CA GLY A 158 29.52 22.81 16.85
C GLY A 158 30.58 21.95 16.17
N MET A 159 31.67 22.57 15.69
CA MET A 159 32.86 21.76 15.42
C MET A 159 33.30 21.22 16.78
N CYS A 160 33.29 19.91 16.96
CA CYS A 160 33.94 19.27 18.10
C CYS A 160 35.45 19.47 17.96
N SER A 161 35.93 20.63 18.38
CA SER A 161 37.33 20.72 18.76
C SER A 161 37.47 20.00 20.12
N PRO A 162 38.61 19.33 20.38
CA PRO A 162 38.92 18.80 21.70
C PRO A 162 38.65 19.83 22.80
N GLN A 163 38.95 21.11 22.51
CA GLN A 163 38.72 22.25 23.37
C GLN A 163 37.23 22.45 23.74
N VAL A 164 36.29 22.19 22.84
CA VAL A 164 34.84 22.24 23.15
C VAL A 164 34.44 21.10 24.08
N VAL A 165 35.05 19.93 23.92
CA VAL A 165 34.84 18.78 24.81
C VAL A 165 35.49 19.01 26.17
N ASP A 166 36.63 19.68 26.22
CA ASP A 166 37.33 20.04 27.45
C ASP A 166 36.62 21.14 28.22
N ASP A 167 36.11 22.15 27.52
CA ASP A 167 35.26 23.19 28.09
C ASP A 167 33.94 22.59 28.60
N TYR A 168 33.36 21.62 27.89
CA TYR A 168 32.18 20.87 28.37
C TYR A 168 32.51 20.01 29.61
N ASN A 169 33.62 19.28 29.60
CA ASN A 169 34.06 18.47 30.74
C ASN A 169 34.47 19.33 31.93
N ALA A 170 35.04 20.51 31.70
CA ALA A 170 35.30 21.51 32.72
C ALA A 170 33.98 22.06 33.29
N ALA A 171 33.02 22.40 32.44
CA ALA A 171 31.69 22.85 32.85
C ALA A 171 30.92 21.77 33.63
N LYS A 172 30.97 20.51 33.21
CA LYS A 172 30.36 19.37 33.92
C LYS A 172 31.01 19.12 35.28
N ARG A 173 32.34 19.20 35.37
CA ARG A 173 33.07 19.13 36.66
C ARG A 173 32.70 20.29 37.59
N ILE A 174 32.46 21.48 37.03
CA ILE A 174 31.94 22.64 37.77
C ILE A 174 30.48 22.41 38.20
N GLN A 175 29.66 21.77 37.38
CA GLN A 175 28.24 21.48 37.66
C GLN A 175 28.05 20.35 38.68
N GLU A 176 28.89 19.32 38.66
CA GLU A 176 28.93 18.26 39.68
C GLU A 176 29.44 18.80 41.02
N SER A 177 30.25 19.86 41.01
CA SER A 177 30.72 20.56 42.22
C SER A 177 29.83 21.74 42.65
N GLN A 178 28.93 22.23 41.80
CA GLN A 178 28.00 23.32 42.10
C GLN A 178 26.58 22.97 41.64
N GLN A 179 25.74 22.64 42.62
CA GLN A 179 24.32 22.49 42.43
C GLN A 179 23.71 23.78 41.82
N SER A 180 23.08 23.60 40.66
CA SER A 180 22.26 24.52 39.84
C SER A 180 22.93 25.75 39.21
N MET A 181 23.52 25.56 38.02
CA MET A 181 23.51 26.59 36.97
C MET A 181 23.03 25.91 35.67
N SER A 182 21.98 26.45 35.04
CA SER A 182 21.33 25.85 33.86
C SER A 182 22.12 26.17 32.59
N ILE A 183 22.69 25.13 31.98
CA ILE A 183 23.35 25.18 30.67
C ILE A 183 22.27 25.36 29.58
N PRO A 184 22.52 26.12 28.49
CA PRO A 184 21.61 26.19 27.36
C PRO A 184 21.41 24.80 26.73
N HIS A 185 20.16 24.33 26.72
CA HIS A 185 19.72 22.99 26.28
C HIS A 185 20.15 22.55 24.87
N SER A 186 20.70 23.43 24.03
CA SER A 186 21.06 23.09 22.65
C SER A 186 22.40 22.35 22.51
N VAL A 187 23.32 22.47 23.47
CA VAL A 187 24.66 21.84 23.40
C VAL A 187 24.66 20.42 23.99
N GLU A 188 23.85 20.18 25.03
CA GLU A 188 23.69 18.86 25.67
C GLU A 188 23.17 17.78 24.70
N GLN A 189 22.44 18.16 23.66
CA GLN A 189 21.78 17.20 22.76
C GLN A 189 22.68 16.64 21.64
N GLN A 190 23.87 17.21 21.43
CA GLN A 190 24.73 16.88 20.27
C GLN A 190 26.04 16.18 20.62
N LEU A 191 26.37 16.12 21.91
CA LEU A 191 27.58 15.46 22.41
C LEU A 191 27.18 14.19 23.16
N ILE A 192 27.54 13.04 22.61
CA ILE A 192 27.28 11.76 23.25
C ILE A 192 28.63 11.18 23.65
N GLN A 193 28.88 11.11 24.94
CA GLN A 193 30.12 10.57 25.51
C GLN A 193 29.86 9.19 26.09
N SER A 194 30.72 8.23 25.75
CA SER A 194 30.71 6.92 26.38
C SER A 194 31.28 6.98 27.81
N PRO A 195 30.96 6.02 28.69
CA PRO A 195 31.73 5.86 29.92
C PRO A 195 33.21 5.60 29.61
N TRP A 196 34.10 6.00 30.52
CA TRP A 196 35.51 5.62 30.50
C TRP A 196 35.63 4.14 30.83
N VAL A 197 36.40 3.41 30.02
CA VAL A 197 36.77 2.02 30.27
C VAL A 197 38.22 2.01 30.74
N GLU A 198 38.44 1.63 32.00
CA GLU A 198 39.76 1.57 32.62
C GLU A 198 40.40 0.20 32.40
N ARG A 199 41.66 0.19 31.96
CA ARG A 199 42.49 -0.99 31.76
C ARG A 199 43.83 -0.81 32.44
N GLN A 200 44.12 -1.66 33.41
CA GLN A 200 45.42 -1.68 34.07
C GLN A 200 46.42 -2.45 33.20
N LEU A 201 47.54 -1.81 32.88
CA LEU A 201 48.67 -2.44 32.20
C LEU A 201 49.67 -2.96 33.22
N ASN A 202 49.68 -4.28 33.40
CA ASN A 202 50.71 -4.95 34.18
C ASN A 202 51.97 -5.07 33.33
N MET A 203 52.90 -4.13 33.51
CA MET A 203 54.21 -4.17 32.87
C MET A 203 55.10 -5.21 33.58
N SER A 204 54.93 -6.48 33.23
CA SER A 204 55.79 -7.56 33.73
C SER A 204 57.13 -7.58 32.99
N ASN A 205 58.20 -7.99 33.67
CA ASN A 205 59.57 -8.05 33.10
C ASN A 205 59.67 -8.89 31.81
N ASP A 206 58.77 -9.85 31.59
CA ASP A 206 58.77 -10.71 30.40
C ASP A 206 58.28 -9.99 29.12
N THR A 207 57.64 -8.82 29.26
CA THR A 207 57.15 -7.99 28.14
C THR A 207 58.07 -6.83 27.76
N ALA A 208 59.25 -6.70 28.38
CA ALA A 208 60.18 -5.58 28.16
C ALA A 208 60.71 -5.43 26.71
N GLY A 209 60.47 -6.42 25.84
CA GLY A 209 60.80 -6.34 24.41
C GLY A 209 59.64 -5.95 23.48
N ALA A 210 58.39 -5.96 23.94
CA ALA A 210 57.22 -5.60 23.15
C ALA A 210 56.73 -4.22 23.57
N SER A 211 57.24 -3.17 22.92
CA SER A 211 56.90 -1.78 23.25
C SER A 211 55.51 -1.35 22.79
N ILE A 212 54.83 -2.18 21.98
CA ILE A 212 53.53 -1.90 21.37
C ILE A 212 52.47 -2.75 22.07
N HIS A 213 51.52 -2.07 22.71
CA HIS A 213 50.34 -2.70 23.31
C HIS A 213 49.11 -2.41 22.46
N GLN A 214 48.35 -3.45 22.12
CA GLN A 214 47.10 -3.34 21.37
C GLN A 214 45.92 -3.65 22.29
N PHE A 215 44.92 -2.77 22.30
CA PHE A 215 43.69 -2.94 23.09
C PHE A 215 42.51 -2.90 22.16
N GLN A 216 41.61 -3.87 22.28
CA GLN A 216 40.33 -3.85 21.58
C GLN A 216 39.21 -3.72 22.61
N GLU A 217 38.45 -2.63 22.55
CA GLU A 217 37.32 -2.39 23.46
C GLU A 217 36.04 -2.10 22.69
N THR A 218 34.96 -2.74 23.12
CA THR A 218 33.63 -2.56 22.55
C THR A 218 32.81 -1.66 23.45
N ILE A 219 32.47 -0.47 22.95
CA ILE A 219 31.82 0.57 23.73
C ILE A 219 30.38 0.77 23.22
N PRO A 220 29.36 0.62 24.10
CA PRO A 220 27.98 0.85 23.73
C PRO A 220 27.71 2.34 23.58
N PHE A 221 27.03 2.70 22.51
CA PHE A 221 26.76 4.07 22.10
C PHE A 221 25.29 4.21 21.70
N ARG A 222 24.58 5.20 22.25
CA ARG A 222 23.15 5.41 21.99
C ARG A 222 22.92 6.81 21.42
N VAL A 223 22.26 6.89 20.28
CA VAL A 223 21.94 8.17 19.64
C VAL A 223 20.50 8.56 19.84
N GLU A 224 20.31 9.75 20.37
CA GLU A 224 18.99 10.29 20.67
C GLU A 224 18.47 11.23 19.57
N VAL A 225 19.37 11.86 18.81
CA VAL A 225 19.04 12.89 17.83
C VAL A 225 19.48 12.47 16.41
N PRO A 226 18.68 12.66 15.36
CA PRO A 226 19.10 12.44 13.98
C PRO A 226 20.24 13.42 13.58
N GLY A 227 21.13 13.00 12.67
CA GLY A 227 22.26 13.81 12.23
C GLY A 227 23.44 12.98 11.71
N ASP A 228 24.42 13.64 11.11
CA ASP A 228 25.73 13.03 10.86
C ASP A 228 26.53 13.04 12.16
N TYR A 229 27.29 12.00 12.47
CA TYR A 229 28.14 11.99 13.67
C TYR A 229 29.59 11.67 13.34
N VAL A 230 30.51 12.41 13.97
CA VAL A 230 31.94 12.13 14.01
C VAL A 230 32.25 11.50 15.35
N VAL A 231 32.78 10.27 15.34
CA VAL A 231 33.21 9.57 16.55
C VAL A 231 34.71 9.80 16.74
N ILE A 232 35.09 10.31 17.91
CA ILE A 232 36.45 10.56 18.36
C ILE A 232 36.74 9.60 19.51
N ALA A 233 37.86 8.88 19.51
CA ALA A 233 38.30 8.17 20.71
C ALA A 233 39.38 8.97 21.45
N MET A 234 39.28 8.91 22.77
CA MET A 234 40.14 9.58 23.74
C MET A 234 40.78 8.51 24.61
N VAL A 235 42.08 8.64 24.83
CA VAL A 235 42.88 7.71 25.64
C VAL A 235 43.56 8.54 26.72
N ARG A 236 43.29 8.26 27.99
CA ARG A 236 43.98 8.87 29.13
C ARG A 236 44.91 7.85 29.73
N ILE A 237 46.18 8.18 29.86
CA ILE A 237 47.18 7.37 30.55
C ILE A 237 47.43 8.03 31.92
N LYS A 238 47.13 7.31 32.99
CA LYS A 238 47.43 7.67 34.36
C LYS A 238 48.64 6.86 34.82
N GLN A 239 49.68 7.57 35.25
CA GLN A 239 50.81 6.95 35.90
C GLN A 239 50.72 7.20 37.40
N GLU A 240 50.52 6.14 38.18
CA GLU A 240 50.53 6.22 39.64
C GLU A 240 52.00 6.17 40.11
N GLN A 241 52.64 7.35 40.17
CA GLN A 241 53.97 7.51 40.75
C GLN A 241 53.87 8.40 41.98
N ASP A 242 54.44 7.93 43.10
CA ASP A 242 54.38 8.54 44.43
C ASP A 242 54.25 10.08 44.43
N GLN A 243 53.07 10.55 44.87
CA GLN A 243 52.68 11.92 45.23
C GLN A 243 52.75 13.06 44.18
N GLN A 244 53.18 12.84 42.94
CA GLN A 244 53.04 13.82 41.85
C GLN A 244 52.53 13.16 40.56
N GLY A 245 51.23 12.80 40.56
CA GLY A 245 50.58 12.18 39.42
C GLY A 245 50.68 13.03 38.15
N ARG A 246 51.48 12.57 37.18
CA ARG A 246 51.45 13.08 35.80
C ARG A 246 50.31 12.35 35.09
N VAL A 247 49.33 13.11 34.62
CA VAL A 247 48.26 12.60 33.76
C VAL A 247 48.62 12.97 32.32
N LEU A 248 48.64 11.97 31.45
CA LEU A 248 48.91 12.14 30.02
C LEU A 248 47.63 11.84 29.24
N GLU A 249 46.94 12.88 28.75
CA GLU A 249 45.71 12.72 27.98
C GLU A 249 45.99 12.73 26.47
N MET A 250 45.90 11.59 25.79
CA MET A 250 46.00 11.50 24.33
C MET A 250 44.62 11.50 23.67
N ALA A 251 44.30 12.54 22.92
CA ALA A 251 43.04 12.63 22.17
C ALA A 251 43.27 12.34 20.69
N ASN A 252 43.30 11.06 20.31
CA ASN A 252 43.70 10.68 18.96
C ASN A 252 42.67 11.05 17.89
N HIS A 253 42.98 12.05 17.07
CA HIS A 253 42.21 12.39 15.87
C HIS A 253 42.76 11.66 14.62
N ALA A 254 42.89 10.33 14.69
CA ALA A 254 43.25 9.53 13.51
C ALA A 254 42.00 9.26 12.66
N MET A 255 41.71 10.14 11.70
CA MET A 255 40.76 9.86 10.64
C MET A 255 41.52 9.75 9.32
N THR A 256 41.88 8.53 8.93
CA THR A 256 42.28 8.25 7.55
C THR A 256 41.12 8.55 6.60
N GLU A 257 41.40 9.06 5.40
CA GLU A 257 40.35 9.41 4.42
C GLU A 257 39.44 8.22 4.05
N GLU A 258 39.96 6.99 4.17
CA GLU A 258 39.25 5.73 3.94
C GLU A 258 38.35 5.29 5.11
N THR A 259 38.43 5.95 6.29
CA THR A 259 37.63 5.63 7.49
C THR A 259 36.74 6.80 7.93
N LYS A 260 36.38 7.71 7.01
CA LYS A 260 35.26 8.62 7.23
C LYS A 260 33.96 7.82 7.19
N VAL A 261 33.64 7.12 8.27
CA VAL A 261 32.30 6.52 8.43
C VAL A 261 31.36 7.64 8.86
N LEU A 262 30.85 8.39 7.88
CA LEU A 262 29.77 9.33 8.08
C LEU A 262 28.52 8.52 8.48
N LEU A 263 28.24 8.50 9.77
CA LEU A 263 27.07 7.80 10.28
C LEU A 263 25.87 8.73 10.15
N ARG A 264 25.02 8.47 9.16
CA ARG A 264 23.76 9.16 8.97
C ARG A 264 22.71 8.56 9.91
N PHE A 265 22.26 9.36 10.87
CA PHE A 265 21.10 9.04 11.69
C PHE A 265 19.89 9.75 11.10
N GLN A 266 18.89 8.95 10.72
CA GLN A 266 17.67 9.45 10.14
C GLN A 266 16.53 9.42 11.17
N GLU A 267 15.64 10.41 11.14
CA GLU A 267 14.41 10.39 11.92
C GLU A 267 13.61 9.12 11.62
N PRO A 268 12.83 8.59 12.59
CA PRO A 268 11.95 7.48 12.30
C PRO A 268 11.02 7.87 11.15
N VAL A 269 11.14 7.13 10.05
CA VAL A 269 10.44 7.43 8.80
C VAL A 269 8.94 7.62 9.09
N GLN A 270 8.40 8.77 8.71
CA GLN A 270 6.97 9.05 8.86
C GLN A 270 6.20 8.13 7.92
N ILE A 271 5.52 7.15 8.51
CA ILE A 271 4.71 6.20 7.77
C ILE A 271 3.38 6.87 7.40
N GLN A 272 3.23 7.24 6.14
CA GLN A 272 1.98 7.71 5.58
C GLN A 272 1.01 6.52 5.45
N GLY A 273 0.02 6.50 6.35
CA GLY A 273 -1.13 5.61 6.30
C GLY A 273 -2.39 6.35 5.85
N VAL A 274 -3.50 5.61 5.77
CA VAL A 274 -4.82 6.21 5.52
C VAL A 274 -5.17 7.17 6.67
N THR A 275 -5.51 8.42 6.34
CA THR A 275 -5.89 9.44 7.32
C THR A 275 -7.11 9.01 8.14
N PRO A 276 -7.16 9.34 9.44
CA PRO A 276 -8.26 8.92 10.31
C PRO A 276 -9.62 9.45 9.84
N GLU A 277 -9.67 10.64 9.24
CA GLU A 277 -10.88 11.24 8.70
C GLU A 277 -11.47 10.42 7.56
N ILE A 278 -10.64 10.04 6.57
CA ILE A 278 -11.07 9.24 5.43
C ILE A 278 -11.47 7.84 5.90
N ARG A 279 -10.73 7.25 6.83
CA ARG A 279 -11.05 5.95 7.42
C ARG A 279 -12.43 5.94 8.07
N ILE A 280 -12.72 6.91 8.95
CA ILE A 280 -14.02 7.02 9.62
C ILE A 280 -15.13 7.23 8.60
N GLY A 281 -14.92 8.14 7.64
CA GLY A 281 -15.89 8.42 6.57
C GLY A 281 -16.21 7.18 5.72
N SER A 282 -15.19 6.42 5.32
CA SER A 282 -15.37 5.16 4.58
C SER A 282 -16.12 4.12 5.41
N TYR A 283 -15.80 3.92 6.68
CA TYR A 283 -16.51 2.97 7.54
C TYR A 283 -17.98 3.31 7.73
N VAL A 284 -18.31 4.60 7.93
CA VAL A 284 -19.70 5.07 8.01
C VAL A 284 -20.43 4.79 6.69
N THR A 285 -19.79 5.09 5.56
CA THR A 285 -20.38 4.87 4.23
C THR A 285 -20.62 3.38 3.96
N ILE A 286 -19.67 2.51 4.32
CA ILE A 286 -19.79 1.05 4.24
C ILE A 286 -20.95 0.56 5.11
N ALA A 287 -21.07 1.04 6.35
CA ALA A 287 -22.13 0.65 7.26
C ALA A 287 -23.53 1.04 6.74
N ILE A 288 -23.67 2.24 6.18
CA ILE A 288 -24.91 2.70 5.55
C ILE A 288 -25.24 1.82 4.34
N GLY A 289 -24.28 1.61 3.44
CA GLY A 289 -24.46 0.78 2.24
C GLY A 289 -24.86 -0.66 2.58
N ALA A 290 -24.15 -1.29 3.52
CA ALA A 290 -24.46 -2.63 4.00
C ALA A 290 -25.85 -2.70 4.66
N SER A 291 -26.25 -1.68 5.43
CA SER A 291 -27.58 -1.61 6.05
C SER A 291 -28.70 -1.54 5.01
N VAL A 292 -28.52 -0.77 3.92
CA VAL A 292 -29.49 -0.72 2.82
C VAL A 292 -29.60 -2.09 2.13
N LEU A 293 -28.48 -2.76 1.85
CA LEU A 293 -28.49 -4.10 1.25
C LEU A 293 -29.12 -5.15 2.17
N LEU A 294 -28.85 -5.09 3.47
CA LEU A 294 -29.42 -5.98 4.46
C LEU A 294 -30.93 -5.76 4.64
N TRP A 295 -31.39 -4.51 4.56
CA TRP A 295 -32.82 -4.20 4.51
C TRP A 295 -33.47 -4.78 3.24
N LEU A 296 -32.87 -4.62 2.06
CA LEU A 296 -33.36 -5.25 0.83
C LEU A 296 -33.40 -6.78 0.94
N LEU A 297 -32.39 -7.39 1.57
CA LEU A 297 -32.31 -8.83 1.81
C LEU A 297 -33.45 -9.28 2.73
N PHE A 298 -33.65 -8.58 3.84
CA PHE A 298 -34.76 -8.84 4.76
C PHE A 298 -36.12 -8.75 4.06
N GLN A 299 -36.34 -7.70 3.24
CA GLN A 299 -37.58 -7.56 2.46
C GLN A 299 -37.75 -8.70 1.45
N SER A 300 -36.68 -9.11 0.76
CA SER A 300 -36.70 -10.24 -0.16
C SER A 300 -37.09 -11.55 0.54
N ILE A 301 -36.56 -11.79 1.75
CA ILE A 301 -36.89 -12.98 2.55
C ILE A 301 -38.34 -12.91 3.04
N ARG A 302 -38.79 -11.76 3.56
CA ARG A 302 -40.14 -11.55 4.08
C ARG A 302 -41.21 -11.81 3.01
N TYR A 303 -41.00 -11.32 1.79
CA TYR A 303 -41.95 -11.47 0.69
C TYR A 303 -41.66 -12.66 -0.24
N ARG A 304 -40.81 -13.62 0.18
CA ARG A 304 -40.40 -14.78 -0.65
C ARG A 304 -41.56 -15.63 -1.19
N HIS A 305 -42.70 -15.61 -0.52
CA HIS A 305 -43.90 -16.37 -0.90
C HIS A 305 -44.82 -15.64 -1.88
N SER A 306 -44.53 -14.37 -2.21
CA SER A 306 -45.28 -13.64 -3.23
C SER A 306 -45.02 -14.24 -4.62
N GLN A 307 -46.06 -14.31 -5.46
CA GLN A 307 -45.96 -14.86 -6.82
C GLN A 307 -44.88 -14.15 -7.65
N VAL A 308 -44.76 -12.82 -7.52
CA VAL A 308 -43.74 -12.00 -8.19
C VAL A 308 -42.31 -12.46 -7.88
N LEU A 309 -42.02 -12.74 -6.61
CA LEU A 309 -40.69 -13.20 -6.18
C LEU A 309 -40.44 -14.68 -6.50
N GLN A 310 -41.49 -15.52 -6.53
CA GLN A 310 -41.37 -16.90 -6.97
C GLN A 310 -40.99 -17.00 -8.45
N VAL A 311 -41.65 -16.22 -9.32
CA VAL A 311 -41.34 -16.18 -10.76
C VAL A 311 -39.91 -15.70 -11.01
N SER A 312 -39.43 -14.73 -10.21
CA SER A 312 -38.08 -14.19 -10.32
C SER A 312 -36.99 -14.99 -9.58
N GLN A 313 -37.33 -16.16 -9.00
CA GLN A 313 -36.44 -17.04 -8.24
C GLN A 313 -35.86 -16.37 -6.99
N GLY A 314 -36.73 -16.01 -6.03
CA GLY A 314 -36.36 -15.28 -4.80
C GLY A 314 -35.20 -15.86 -3.99
N ARG A 315 -34.90 -17.17 -4.09
CA ARG A 315 -33.73 -17.80 -3.45
C ARG A 315 -32.41 -17.27 -4.01
N PHE A 316 -32.23 -17.30 -5.33
CA PHE A 316 -31.03 -16.77 -6.00
C PHE A 316 -30.88 -15.26 -5.77
N LEU A 317 -32.02 -14.56 -5.72
CA LEU A 317 -32.05 -13.14 -5.45
C LEU A 317 -31.56 -12.78 -4.04
N SER A 318 -31.87 -13.65 -3.06
CA SER A 318 -31.38 -13.52 -1.69
C SER A 318 -29.87 -13.80 -1.60
N VAL A 319 -29.37 -14.82 -2.31
CA VAL A 319 -27.92 -15.11 -2.39
C VAL A 319 -27.17 -13.96 -3.10
N PHE A 320 -27.76 -13.38 -4.13
CA PHE A 320 -27.24 -12.18 -4.80
C PHE A 320 -27.08 -11.02 -3.84
N LEU A 321 -28.11 -10.70 -3.04
CA LEU A 321 -28.02 -9.64 -2.04
C LEU A 321 -27.02 -9.96 -0.92
N LEU A 322 -26.96 -11.21 -0.48
CA LEU A 322 -25.97 -11.64 0.51
C LEU A 322 -24.54 -11.47 -0.01
N ALA A 323 -24.27 -11.85 -1.26
CA ALA A 323 -22.97 -11.62 -1.90
C ALA A 323 -22.63 -10.12 -1.97
N GLY A 324 -23.62 -9.27 -2.26
CA GLY A 324 -23.48 -7.81 -2.22
C GLY A 324 -23.12 -7.31 -0.82
N VAL A 325 -23.81 -7.76 0.23
CA VAL A 325 -23.51 -7.41 1.63
C VAL A 325 -22.09 -7.83 2.01
N VAL A 326 -21.67 -9.04 1.66
CA VAL A 326 -20.30 -9.54 1.92
C VAL A 326 -19.27 -8.69 1.18
N ALA A 327 -19.49 -8.33 -0.08
CA ALA A 327 -18.58 -7.47 -0.85
C ALA A 327 -18.45 -6.07 -0.24
N THR A 328 -19.58 -5.44 0.10
CA THR A 328 -19.60 -4.10 0.70
C THR A 328 -18.94 -4.11 2.07
N THR A 329 -19.25 -5.09 2.93
CA THR A 329 -18.61 -5.19 4.24
C THR A 329 -17.12 -5.50 4.11
N ALA A 330 -16.71 -6.48 3.30
CA ALA A 330 -15.30 -6.83 3.10
C ALA A 330 -14.43 -5.67 2.58
N SER A 331 -15.00 -4.60 2.03
CA SER A 331 -14.24 -3.41 1.62
C SER A 331 -13.50 -2.72 2.77
N PHE A 332 -13.89 -2.91 4.04
CA PHE A 332 -13.12 -2.40 5.18
C PHE A 332 -11.72 -3.02 5.28
N LEU A 333 -11.54 -4.26 4.77
CA LEU A 333 -10.27 -4.98 4.77
C LEU A 333 -9.27 -4.40 3.76
N LEU A 334 -9.68 -3.44 2.93
CA LEU A 334 -8.76 -2.74 2.01
C LEU A 334 -7.88 -1.71 2.73
N ASP A 335 -8.12 -1.41 4.01
CA ASP A 335 -7.26 -0.58 4.86
C ASP A 335 -6.09 -1.44 5.40
N PRO A 336 -4.82 -1.17 5.02
CA PRO A 336 -3.68 -2.03 5.33
C PRO A 336 -3.21 -1.88 6.79
N LYS A 337 -4.03 -2.31 7.76
CA LYS A 337 -3.71 -2.25 9.20
C LYS A 337 -2.91 -3.45 9.71
N GLN A 338 -3.20 -4.62 9.15
CA GLN A 338 -2.62 -5.90 9.56
C GLN A 338 -2.36 -6.75 8.31
N ASP A 339 -1.37 -7.65 8.37
CA ASP A 339 -1.07 -8.57 7.26
C ASP A 339 -2.28 -9.43 6.87
N ALA A 340 -3.11 -9.80 7.85
CA ALA A 340 -4.36 -10.53 7.60
C ALA A 340 -5.34 -9.73 6.70
N TYR A 341 -5.36 -8.41 6.79
CA TYR A 341 -6.23 -7.56 5.97
C TYR A 341 -5.74 -7.58 4.53
N CYS A 342 -4.42 -7.47 4.32
CA CYS A 342 -3.80 -7.61 3.02
C CYS A 342 -4.01 -8.99 2.38
N GLN A 343 -3.96 -10.05 3.18
CA GLN A 343 -4.12 -11.42 2.70
C GLN A 343 -5.57 -11.73 2.30
N TRP A 344 -6.55 -11.31 3.11
CA TRP A 344 -7.96 -11.71 2.93
C TRP A 344 -8.84 -10.66 2.25
N GLY A 345 -8.47 -9.39 2.26
CA GLY A 345 -9.29 -8.30 1.74
C GLY A 345 -9.63 -8.46 0.25
N ALA A 346 -8.60 -8.63 -0.58
CA ALA A 346 -8.80 -8.82 -2.02
C ALA A 346 -9.60 -10.10 -2.37
N PRO A 347 -9.26 -11.30 -1.85
CA PRO A 347 -10.06 -12.51 -2.07
C PRO A 347 -11.53 -12.37 -1.67
N LEU A 348 -11.82 -11.82 -0.48
CA LEU A 348 -13.20 -11.69 0.00
C LEU A 348 -14.01 -10.74 -0.86
N VAL A 349 -13.45 -9.59 -1.24
CA VAL A 349 -14.11 -8.61 -2.13
C VAL A 349 -14.30 -9.19 -3.53
N LEU A 350 -13.25 -9.75 -4.15
CA LEU A 350 -13.34 -10.22 -5.54
C LEU A 350 -14.22 -11.47 -5.68
N CYS A 351 -14.16 -12.44 -4.76
CA CYS A 351 -15.00 -13.63 -4.82
C CYS A 351 -16.49 -13.29 -4.62
N SER A 352 -16.81 -12.38 -3.70
CA SER A 352 -18.18 -11.95 -3.45
C SER A 352 -18.75 -11.14 -4.63
N LEU A 353 -17.96 -10.22 -5.20
CA LEU A 353 -18.34 -9.51 -6.44
C LEU A 353 -18.48 -10.48 -7.63
N GLN A 354 -17.58 -11.45 -7.77
CA GLN A 354 -17.70 -12.48 -8.81
C GLN A 354 -19.01 -13.26 -8.67
N LEU A 355 -19.36 -13.71 -7.46
CA LEU A 355 -20.62 -14.41 -7.21
C LEU A 355 -21.83 -13.52 -7.52
N PHE A 356 -21.78 -12.25 -7.11
CA PHE A 356 -22.82 -11.25 -7.36
C PHE A 356 -23.10 -11.08 -8.87
N TYR A 357 -22.07 -10.87 -9.69
CA TYR A 357 -22.24 -10.71 -11.13
C TYR A 357 -22.46 -12.04 -11.88
N ALA A 358 -21.95 -13.16 -11.37
CA ALA A 358 -22.22 -14.48 -11.94
C ALA A 358 -23.68 -14.89 -11.79
N ILE A 359 -24.32 -14.58 -10.64
CA ILE A 359 -25.76 -14.76 -10.47
C ILE A 359 -26.54 -13.89 -11.47
N THR A 360 -26.11 -12.64 -11.65
CA THR A 360 -26.73 -11.74 -12.65
C THR A 360 -26.60 -12.31 -14.06
N LEU A 361 -25.42 -12.83 -14.42
CA LEU A 361 -25.17 -13.49 -15.71
C LEU A 361 -26.04 -14.73 -15.89
N GLY A 362 -26.12 -15.61 -14.89
CA GLY A 362 -26.96 -16.80 -14.93
C GLY A 362 -28.43 -16.45 -15.18
N ARG A 363 -28.92 -15.35 -14.58
CA ARG A 363 -30.29 -14.87 -14.80
C ARG A 363 -30.50 -14.35 -16.22
N VAL A 364 -29.58 -13.56 -16.76
CA VAL A 364 -29.64 -13.09 -18.17
C VAL A 364 -29.58 -14.28 -19.13
N TRP A 365 -28.69 -15.23 -18.88
CA TRP A 365 -28.56 -16.45 -19.66
C TRP A 365 -29.86 -17.27 -19.66
N ARG A 366 -30.52 -17.41 -18.50
CA ARG A 366 -31.83 -18.08 -18.40
C ARG A 366 -32.90 -17.36 -19.23
N ILE A 367 -32.97 -16.03 -19.17
CA ILE A 367 -33.91 -15.23 -19.99
C ILE A 367 -33.64 -15.49 -21.47
N HIS A 368 -32.38 -15.47 -21.89
CA HIS A 368 -31.98 -15.76 -23.26
C HIS A 368 -32.41 -17.18 -23.69
N ALA A 369 -32.12 -18.19 -22.86
CA ALA A 369 -32.40 -19.59 -23.16
C ALA A 369 -33.90 -19.91 -23.25
N ILE A 370 -34.75 -19.21 -22.47
CA ILE A 370 -36.21 -19.39 -22.53
C ILE A 370 -36.80 -18.69 -23.75
N VAL A 371 -36.37 -17.45 -24.02
CA VAL A 371 -37.03 -16.59 -25.02
C VAL A 371 -36.52 -16.85 -26.44
N SER A 372 -35.23 -17.18 -26.62
CA SER A 372 -34.64 -17.39 -27.94
C SER A 372 -35.35 -18.48 -28.77
N PRO A 373 -35.63 -19.69 -28.25
CA PRO A 373 -36.33 -20.73 -29.00
C PRO A 373 -37.78 -20.35 -29.37
N ALA A 374 -38.46 -19.58 -28.51
CA ALA A 374 -39.83 -19.15 -28.75
C ALA A 374 -39.90 -18.18 -29.94
N VAL A 375 -38.97 -17.23 -30.01
CA VAL A 375 -38.87 -16.26 -31.11
C VAL A 375 -38.46 -16.94 -32.43
N MET A 376 -37.54 -17.91 -32.38
CA MET A 376 -37.11 -18.66 -33.56
C MET A 376 -38.27 -19.47 -34.17
N LYS A 377 -39.09 -20.13 -33.35
CA LYS A 377 -40.26 -20.88 -33.83
C LYS A 377 -41.28 -19.96 -34.52
N LEU A 378 -41.53 -18.80 -33.93
CA LEU A 378 -42.47 -17.82 -34.50
C LEU A 378 -41.99 -17.29 -35.86
N THR A 379 -40.68 -17.05 -35.99
CA THR A 379 -40.09 -16.55 -37.25
C THR A 379 -40.11 -17.61 -38.36
N HIS A 380 -39.88 -18.88 -38.03
CA HIS A 380 -39.91 -19.97 -39.02
C HIS A 380 -41.30 -20.18 -39.63
N HIS A 381 -42.38 -20.06 -38.86
CA HIS A 381 -43.74 -20.21 -39.39
C HIS A 381 -44.12 -19.13 -40.41
N THR A 382 -43.62 -17.90 -40.24
CA THR A 382 -43.90 -16.80 -41.19
C THR A 382 -43.17 -16.97 -42.53
N THR A 383 -42.05 -17.72 -42.57
CA THR A 383 -41.17 -17.76 -43.76
C THR A 383 -41.54 -18.87 -44.75
N THR A 384 -42.36 -19.84 -44.35
CA THR A 384 -42.72 -21.01 -45.19
C THR A 384 -43.73 -20.72 -46.31
N ASN A 385 -44.30 -19.50 -46.43
CA ASN A 385 -45.37 -19.21 -47.40
C ASN A 385 -45.04 -18.15 -48.46
N THR A 386 -43.81 -17.63 -48.53
CA THR A 386 -43.40 -16.68 -49.57
C THR A 386 -42.39 -17.31 -50.52
N ASN A 387 -42.90 -18.04 -51.52
CA ASN A 387 -42.18 -18.36 -52.74
C ASN A 387 -41.82 -17.05 -53.44
N THR A 388 -40.55 -16.61 -53.43
CA THR A 388 -39.93 -15.74 -54.47
C THR A 388 -38.50 -15.29 -54.11
N THR A 389 -37.51 -15.98 -54.68
CA THR A 389 -36.37 -15.46 -55.47
C THR A 389 -35.47 -14.29 -55.01
N ASP A 390 -35.61 -13.67 -53.83
CA ASP A 390 -34.78 -12.50 -53.46
C ASP A 390 -33.73 -12.77 -52.36
N GLN A 391 -32.98 -13.86 -52.55
CA GLN A 391 -31.91 -14.34 -51.66
C GLN A 391 -30.54 -13.76 -52.03
N ARG A 392 -30.35 -12.42 -52.07
CA ARG A 392 -29.03 -11.86 -52.46
C ARG A 392 -28.46 -10.66 -51.72
N ARG A 393 -29.02 -10.13 -50.63
CA ARG A 393 -28.42 -8.91 -50.02
C ARG A 393 -28.57 -8.73 -48.50
N ARG A 394 -28.27 -9.76 -47.71
CA ARG A 394 -27.97 -9.56 -46.28
C ARG A 394 -26.54 -9.99 -45.97
N THR A 395 -25.61 -9.10 -46.28
CA THR A 395 -24.27 -9.04 -45.66
C THR A 395 -24.45 -8.58 -44.22
N THR A 396 -24.98 -9.45 -43.36
CA THR A 396 -24.92 -9.23 -41.91
C THR A 396 -23.46 -9.30 -41.48
N SER A 397 -23.00 -8.22 -40.84
CA SER A 397 -21.63 -7.97 -40.39
C SER A 397 -20.94 -9.22 -39.84
N THR A 398 -19.82 -9.60 -40.46
CA THR A 398 -18.94 -10.70 -40.02
C THR A 398 -18.40 -10.53 -38.59
N SER A 399 -18.44 -9.32 -38.04
CA SER A 399 -18.03 -9.06 -36.64
C SER A 399 -18.97 -9.71 -35.62
N ASP A 400 -20.27 -9.71 -35.90
CA ASP A 400 -21.28 -10.14 -34.92
C ASP A 400 -21.29 -11.67 -34.79
N THR A 401 -21.04 -12.39 -35.90
CA THR A 401 -20.96 -13.85 -35.92
C THR A 401 -19.69 -14.37 -35.24
N MET A 402 -18.56 -13.66 -35.33
CA MET A 402 -17.31 -14.10 -34.70
C MET A 402 -17.40 -14.07 -33.17
N MET A 403 -17.95 -12.99 -32.60
CA MET A 403 -18.05 -12.83 -31.15
C MET A 403 -19.09 -13.78 -30.54
N GLU A 404 -20.20 -14.01 -31.26
CA GLU A 404 -21.17 -15.04 -30.90
C GLU A 404 -20.50 -16.43 -30.87
N THR A 405 -19.69 -16.74 -31.88
CA THR A 405 -19.01 -18.03 -31.97
C THR A 405 -17.98 -18.26 -30.86
N LEU A 406 -17.23 -17.22 -30.47
CA LEU A 406 -16.14 -17.34 -29.48
C LEU A 406 -16.67 -17.47 -28.05
N LEU A 407 -17.65 -16.65 -27.66
CA LEU A 407 -18.17 -16.63 -26.28
C LEU A 407 -19.31 -17.62 -26.06
N PHE A 408 -20.21 -17.79 -27.03
CA PHE A 408 -21.40 -18.61 -26.82
C PHE A 408 -21.14 -20.08 -27.08
N ARG A 409 -20.30 -20.48 -28.05
CA ARG A 409 -20.04 -21.91 -28.29
C ARG A 409 -19.52 -22.67 -27.07
N PRO A 410 -18.55 -22.18 -26.28
CA PRO A 410 -18.12 -22.92 -25.10
C PRO A 410 -19.25 -23.05 -24.09
N ILE A 411 -19.97 -21.96 -23.80
CA ILE A 411 -21.11 -21.97 -22.87
C ILE A 411 -22.23 -22.89 -23.38
N GLN A 412 -22.55 -22.84 -24.67
CA GLN A 412 -23.56 -23.67 -25.32
C GLN A 412 -23.15 -25.14 -25.32
N LYS A 413 -21.88 -25.47 -25.61
CA LYS A 413 -21.39 -26.85 -25.52
C LYS A 413 -21.48 -27.35 -24.09
N LEU A 414 -21.00 -26.57 -23.12
CA LEU A 414 -21.01 -26.97 -21.71
C LEU A 414 -22.43 -27.12 -21.18
N THR A 415 -23.31 -26.18 -21.51
CA THR A 415 -24.75 -26.27 -21.19
C THR A 415 -25.41 -27.43 -21.94
N SER A 416 -25.04 -27.70 -23.19
CA SER A 416 -25.57 -28.84 -23.94
C SER A 416 -25.15 -30.17 -23.31
N TYR A 417 -23.90 -30.32 -22.85
CA TYR A 417 -23.40 -31.51 -22.14
C TYR A 417 -24.16 -31.73 -20.83
N VAL A 418 -24.37 -30.66 -20.07
CA VAL A 418 -25.14 -30.71 -18.82
C VAL A 418 -26.60 -31.04 -19.10
N VAL A 419 -27.17 -30.45 -20.16
CA VAL A 419 -28.55 -30.69 -20.57
C VAL A 419 -28.74 -32.10 -21.12
N THR A 420 -27.79 -32.67 -21.89
CA THR A 420 -27.87 -34.06 -22.34
C THR A 420 -27.76 -35.02 -21.17
N TRP A 421 -26.90 -34.74 -20.19
CA TRP A 421 -26.80 -35.52 -18.97
C TRP A 421 -28.09 -35.49 -18.14
N GLU A 422 -28.70 -34.32 -17.97
CA GLU A 422 -29.98 -34.20 -17.26
C GLU A 422 -31.16 -34.79 -18.06
N ASN A 423 -31.15 -34.63 -19.39
CA ASN A 423 -32.19 -35.16 -20.28
C ASN A 423 -32.20 -36.68 -20.35
N GLN A 424 -31.05 -37.36 -20.15
CA GLN A 424 -31.04 -38.83 -20.03
C GLN A 424 -31.91 -39.33 -18.87
N SER A 425 -32.23 -38.46 -17.91
CA SER A 425 -32.94 -38.82 -16.68
C SER A 425 -34.43 -38.45 -16.69
N ARG A 426 -34.96 -37.74 -17.71
CA ARG A 426 -36.34 -37.22 -17.68
C ARG A 426 -37.14 -37.47 -18.97
N PRO A 427 -38.41 -37.90 -18.86
CA PRO A 427 -39.28 -38.08 -20.01
C PRO A 427 -39.58 -36.73 -20.70
N THR A 428 -39.71 -36.77 -22.02
CA THR A 428 -39.90 -35.63 -22.91
C THR A 428 -41.28 -34.96 -22.67
N SER A 429 -41.35 -33.98 -21.77
CA SER A 429 -42.52 -33.10 -21.65
C SER A 429 -42.35 -31.85 -22.53
N LEU A 430 -43.46 -31.41 -23.14
CA LEU A 430 -43.50 -30.29 -24.10
C LEU A 430 -43.17 -28.91 -23.51
N ARG A 431 -43.13 -28.77 -22.18
CA ARG A 431 -42.80 -27.51 -21.50
C ARG A 431 -41.58 -27.72 -20.61
N LYS A 432 -40.40 -27.55 -21.19
CA LYS A 432 -39.13 -27.69 -20.47
C LYS A 432 -38.95 -26.50 -19.51
N SER A 433 -39.27 -26.70 -18.23
CA SER A 433 -38.86 -25.75 -17.20
C SER A 433 -37.34 -25.85 -17.04
N ILE A 434 -36.65 -24.72 -17.12
CA ILE A 434 -35.23 -24.66 -16.78
C ILE A 434 -35.10 -24.94 -15.29
N SER A 435 -34.40 -26.03 -14.96
CA SER A 435 -34.16 -26.47 -13.59
C SER A 435 -33.34 -25.44 -12.83
N GLU A 436 -33.62 -25.23 -11.54
CA GLU A 436 -32.80 -24.38 -10.67
C GLU A 436 -31.34 -24.84 -10.66
N LEU A 437 -31.11 -26.15 -10.78
CA LEU A 437 -29.78 -26.77 -10.81
C LEU A 437 -28.95 -26.32 -12.02
N GLN A 438 -29.57 -26.07 -13.18
CA GLN A 438 -28.87 -25.54 -14.35
C GLN A 438 -28.36 -24.13 -14.09
N LEU A 439 -29.13 -23.30 -13.37
CA LEU A 439 -28.70 -21.96 -12.98
C LEU A 439 -27.55 -22.03 -11.97
N VAL A 440 -27.63 -22.91 -10.96
CA VAL A 440 -26.52 -23.14 -10.02
C VAL A 440 -25.26 -23.52 -10.78
N LEU A 441 -25.36 -24.46 -11.74
CA LEU A 441 -24.21 -24.94 -12.50
C LEU A 441 -23.53 -23.80 -13.29
N VAL A 442 -24.32 -22.95 -13.97
CA VAL A 442 -23.79 -21.79 -14.69
C VAL A 442 -23.09 -20.83 -13.72
N VAL A 443 -23.70 -20.53 -12.57
CA VAL A 443 -23.07 -19.66 -11.56
C VAL A 443 -21.77 -20.28 -11.03
N THR A 444 -21.76 -21.59 -10.73
CA THR A 444 -20.56 -22.29 -10.26
C THR A 444 -19.44 -22.31 -11.30
N LEU A 445 -19.77 -22.45 -12.59
CA LEU A 445 -18.79 -22.44 -13.68
C LEU A 445 -17.97 -21.15 -13.72
N PHE A 446 -18.59 -20.00 -13.42
CA PHE A 446 -17.90 -18.71 -13.41
C PHE A 446 -17.29 -18.36 -12.06
N THR A 447 -17.79 -18.92 -10.95
CA THR A 447 -17.32 -18.57 -9.60
C THR A 447 -16.21 -19.48 -9.09
N VAL A 448 -16.27 -20.78 -9.37
CA VAL A 448 -15.28 -21.76 -8.90
C VAL A 448 -13.86 -21.43 -9.39
N PRO A 449 -13.61 -21.10 -10.67
CA PRO A 449 -12.28 -20.72 -11.11
C PRO A 449 -11.73 -19.51 -10.36
N GLN A 450 -12.57 -18.51 -10.08
CA GLN A 450 -12.17 -17.33 -9.31
C GLN A 450 -11.84 -17.70 -7.86
N VAL A 451 -12.68 -18.49 -7.20
CA VAL A 451 -12.45 -18.91 -5.81
C VAL A 451 -11.16 -19.72 -5.68
N LEU A 452 -10.91 -20.66 -6.61
CA LEU A 452 -9.69 -21.44 -6.64
C LEU A 452 -8.46 -20.54 -6.87
N LEU A 453 -8.54 -19.62 -7.82
CA LEU A 453 -7.45 -18.69 -8.12
C LEU A 453 -7.11 -17.78 -6.93
N GLN A 454 -8.13 -17.27 -6.22
CA GLN A 454 -7.94 -16.43 -5.05
C GLN A 454 -7.43 -17.22 -3.83
N LEU A 455 -7.87 -18.48 -3.66
CA LEU A 455 -7.37 -19.37 -2.60
C LEU A 455 -5.91 -19.76 -2.86
N LEU A 456 -5.57 -20.09 -4.10
CA LEU A 456 -4.18 -20.33 -4.51
C LEU A 456 -3.34 -19.05 -4.36
N GLY A 457 -3.88 -17.88 -4.69
CA GLY A 457 -3.23 -16.60 -4.44
C GLY A 457 -2.93 -16.37 -2.96
N ALA A 458 -3.93 -16.58 -2.09
CA ALA A 458 -3.77 -16.37 -0.65
C ALA A 458 -2.81 -17.36 0.03
N THR A 459 -2.64 -18.56 -0.55
CA THR A 459 -1.77 -19.62 -0.01
C THR A 459 -0.36 -19.60 -0.60
N LEU A 460 -0.22 -19.41 -1.91
CA LEU A 460 1.06 -19.45 -2.64
C LEU A 460 1.74 -18.08 -2.73
N GLN A 461 0.98 -16.98 -2.66
CA GLN A 461 1.48 -15.61 -2.75
C GLN A 461 0.93 -14.76 -1.60
N PRO A 462 1.29 -15.07 -0.34
CA PRO A 462 0.83 -14.31 0.81
C PRO A 462 1.21 -12.83 0.64
N ARG A 463 0.22 -11.95 0.82
CA ARG A 463 0.43 -10.50 0.77
C ARG A 463 0.68 -10.00 2.18
N GLN A 464 1.79 -9.29 2.35
CA GLN A 464 2.18 -8.68 3.62
C GLN A 464 2.22 -7.16 3.45
N ILE A 465 2.16 -6.46 4.57
CA ILE A 465 2.39 -5.02 4.59
C ILE A 465 3.86 -4.78 4.31
N THR A 466 4.13 -4.05 3.25
CA THR A 466 5.49 -3.59 2.92
C THR A 466 5.55 -2.08 2.99
N LEU A 467 6.70 -1.56 3.43
CA LEU A 467 7.01 -0.15 3.45
C LEU A 467 7.80 0.17 2.18
N ALA A 468 7.28 1.08 1.35
CA ALA A 468 8.06 1.68 0.26
C ALA A 468 8.62 2.99 0.78
N LEU A 469 9.94 3.08 0.80
CA LEU A 469 10.67 4.32 0.99
C LEU A 469 10.55 5.15 -0.30
N HIS A 470 10.31 6.44 -0.13
CA HIS A 470 10.15 7.36 -1.25
C HIS A 470 11.53 7.88 -1.69
N ASN A 471 12.21 7.15 -2.58
CA ASN A 471 13.60 7.47 -2.99
C ASN A 471 13.73 8.66 -3.97
N ASP A 472 12.69 9.48 -4.19
CA ASP A 472 12.60 10.33 -5.38
C ASP A 472 13.04 11.79 -5.16
N ASN A 473 13.35 12.27 -3.95
CA ASN A 473 13.99 13.57 -3.69
C ASN A 473 14.55 13.60 -2.26
N ASP A 474 15.61 14.39 -2.00
CA ASP A 474 16.47 14.53 -0.80
C ASP A 474 15.82 14.52 0.62
N ASN A 475 14.51 14.36 0.76
CA ASN A 475 13.80 14.15 2.02
C ASN A 475 13.30 12.70 2.10
N ASP A 476 14.20 11.76 2.42
CA ASP A 476 13.95 10.32 2.60
C ASP A 476 13.03 9.99 3.81
N ASP A 477 12.33 10.98 4.38
CA ASP A 477 11.65 10.87 5.67
C ASP A 477 10.22 10.32 5.58
N THR A 478 9.74 9.97 4.38
CA THR A 478 8.37 9.44 4.20
C THR A 478 8.36 8.04 3.61
N ALA A 479 7.68 7.12 4.31
CA ALA A 479 7.41 5.77 3.83
C ALA A 479 5.91 5.57 3.67
N ARG A 480 5.55 4.75 2.69
CA ARG A 480 4.16 4.39 2.42
C ARG A 480 3.91 2.92 2.74
N GLN A 481 2.82 2.65 3.46
CA GLN A 481 2.32 1.29 3.65
C GLN A 481 1.43 0.86 2.48
N TYR A 482 1.70 -0.32 1.94
CA TYR A 482 0.86 -0.97 0.93
C TYR A 482 0.97 -2.49 1.02
N CYS A 483 -0.04 -3.18 0.52
CA CYS A 483 -0.06 -4.64 0.49
C CYS A 483 0.68 -5.17 -0.75
N ARG A 484 1.86 -5.76 -0.56
CA ARG A 484 2.67 -6.33 -1.66
C ARG A 484 2.85 -7.83 -1.49
N SER A 485 2.96 -8.52 -2.63
CA SER A 485 3.48 -9.89 -2.70
C SER A 485 4.97 -9.82 -3.07
N SER A 486 5.77 -10.76 -2.61
CA SER A 486 7.18 -10.90 -3.01
C SER A 486 7.35 -11.19 -4.51
N THR A 487 6.30 -11.66 -5.18
CA THR A 487 6.31 -11.99 -6.62
C THR A 487 6.08 -10.77 -7.51
N ALA A 488 6.78 -10.71 -8.66
CA ALA A 488 6.59 -9.66 -9.67
C ALA A 488 5.12 -9.54 -10.14
N VAL A 489 4.67 -8.31 -10.42
CA VAL A 489 3.27 -7.96 -10.70
C VAL A 489 2.66 -8.76 -11.85
N GLY A 490 3.44 -9.00 -12.92
CA GLY A 490 2.99 -9.75 -14.10
C GLY A 490 2.65 -11.23 -13.85
N GLY A 491 3.10 -11.79 -12.71
CA GLY A 491 2.79 -13.16 -12.29
C GLY A 491 1.87 -13.24 -11.07
N SER A 492 1.25 -12.13 -10.66
CA SER A 492 0.40 -12.13 -9.46
C SER A 492 -0.95 -12.80 -9.72
N PHE A 493 -1.33 -13.77 -8.89
CA PHE A 493 -2.66 -14.39 -8.92
C PHE A 493 -3.79 -13.36 -8.79
N PHE A 494 -3.54 -12.25 -8.09
CA PHE A 494 -4.48 -11.13 -7.98
C PHE A 494 -4.80 -10.52 -9.34
N PHE A 495 -3.78 -10.28 -10.18
CA PHE A 495 -3.97 -9.71 -11.51
C PHE A 495 -4.81 -10.63 -12.40
N TYR A 496 -4.52 -11.94 -12.42
CA TYR A 496 -5.34 -12.92 -13.11
C TYR A 496 -6.77 -12.96 -12.58
N GLY A 497 -6.97 -12.81 -11.27
CA GLY A 497 -8.29 -12.72 -10.66
C GLY A 497 -9.08 -11.48 -11.10
N CYS A 498 -8.41 -10.34 -11.26
CA CYS A 498 -9.01 -9.14 -11.84
C CYS A 498 -9.38 -9.35 -13.32
N LEU A 499 -8.51 -10.01 -14.12
CA LEU A 499 -8.81 -10.31 -15.52
C LEU A 499 -10.00 -11.25 -15.68
N VAL A 500 -10.11 -12.30 -14.86
CA VAL A 500 -11.26 -13.22 -14.85
C VAL A 500 -12.54 -12.47 -14.48
N PHE A 501 -12.48 -11.57 -13.49
CA PHE A 501 -13.60 -10.72 -13.10
C PHE A 501 -14.04 -9.76 -14.22
N VAL A 502 -13.09 -9.08 -14.87
CA VAL A 502 -13.38 -8.20 -16.02
C VAL A 502 -13.96 -9.01 -17.18
N GLY A 503 -13.44 -10.21 -17.45
CA GLY A 503 -13.98 -11.13 -18.44
C GLY A 503 -15.43 -11.54 -18.17
N LEU A 504 -15.79 -11.77 -16.89
CA LEU A 504 -17.18 -12.00 -16.47
C LEU A 504 -18.06 -10.78 -16.77
N MET A 505 -17.60 -9.57 -16.41
CA MET A 505 -18.34 -8.33 -16.64
C MET A 505 -18.58 -8.06 -18.13
N ILE A 506 -17.58 -8.30 -18.99
CA ILE A 506 -17.71 -8.19 -20.44
C ILE A 506 -18.71 -9.24 -20.96
N SER A 507 -18.60 -10.49 -20.50
CA SER A 507 -19.53 -11.57 -20.89
C SER A 507 -20.98 -11.22 -20.51
N LEU A 508 -21.18 -10.66 -19.32
CA LEU A 508 -22.47 -10.18 -18.84
C LEU A 508 -22.99 -9.00 -19.67
N LEU A 509 -22.16 -8.02 -20.00
CA LEU A 509 -22.54 -6.88 -20.84
C LEU A 509 -22.99 -7.34 -22.24
N LEU A 510 -22.25 -8.28 -22.84
CA LEU A 510 -22.58 -8.83 -24.15
C LEU A 510 -23.89 -9.61 -24.11
N MET A 511 -24.06 -10.52 -23.14
CA MET A 511 -25.32 -11.24 -22.93
C MET A 511 -26.50 -10.30 -22.69
N ALA A 512 -26.32 -9.25 -21.88
CA ALA A 512 -27.34 -8.25 -21.62
C ALA A 512 -27.69 -7.45 -22.88
N ARG A 513 -26.70 -7.16 -23.73
CA ARG A 513 -26.91 -6.48 -25.02
C ARG A 513 -27.75 -7.32 -25.98
N TYR A 514 -27.47 -8.62 -26.10
CA TYR A 514 -28.25 -9.51 -26.96
C TYR A 514 -29.69 -9.70 -26.46
N THR A 515 -29.86 -9.85 -25.14
CA THR A 515 -31.20 -10.03 -24.53
C THR A 515 -32.04 -8.75 -24.51
N ARG A 516 -31.45 -7.56 -24.68
CA ARG A 516 -32.19 -6.29 -24.75
C ARG A 516 -33.16 -6.21 -25.93
N ARG A 517 -32.90 -6.95 -27.02
CA ARG A 517 -33.81 -7.00 -28.19
C ARG A 517 -35.04 -7.87 -27.96
N LEU A 518 -35.03 -8.71 -26.93
CA LEU A 518 -36.12 -9.61 -26.63
C LEU A 518 -37.13 -8.90 -25.72
N PRO A 519 -38.45 -9.06 -25.96
CA PRO A 519 -39.47 -8.55 -25.05
C PRO A 519 -39.36 -9.30 -23.72
N SER A 520 -38.61 -8.75 -22.78
CA SER A 520 -38.49 -9.32 -21.44
C SER A 520 -39.62 -8.82 -20.55
N LEU A 521 -40.23 -9.75 -19.83
CA LEU A 521 -41.19 -9.45 -18.79
C LEU A 521 -40.53 -8.48 -17.79
N PHE A 522 -41.13 -7.30 -17.61
CA PHE A 522 -40.64 -6.17 -16.80
C PHE A 522 -39.46 -5.34 -17.33
N ASN A 523 -39.09 -5.43 -18.61
CA ASN A 523 -37.95 -4.66 -19.15
C ASN A 523 -36.65 -4.91 -18.36
N GLU A 524 -36.54 -6.09 -17.74
CA GLU A 524 -35.46 -6.45 -16.82
C GLU A 524 -34.10 -6.46 -17.54
N SER A 525 -34.06 -6.92 -18.80
CA SER A 525 -32.82 -6.98 -19.59
C SER A 525 -32.19 -5.60 -19.80
N ARG A 526 -32.99 -4.57 -20.03
CA ARG A 526 -32.51 -3.19 -20.17
C ARG A 526 -31.94 -2.66 -18.86
N VAL A 527 -32.63 -2.90 -17.74
CA VAL A 527 -32.17 -2.48 -16.41
C VAL A 527 -30.86 -3.17 -16.05
N ILE A 528 -30.72 -4.46 -16.34
CA ILE A 528 -29.46 -5.20 -16.14
C ILE A 528 -28.35 -4.60 -17.01
N PHE A 529 -28.61 -4.38 -18.31
CA PHE A 529 -27.63 -3.79 -19.21
C PHE A 529 -27.13 -2.42 -18.72
N ASP A 530 -28.04 -1.51 -18.38
CA ASP A 530 -27.70 -0.16 -17.91
C ASP A 530 -26.93 -0.21 -16.57
N SER A 531 -27.24 -1.18 -15.71
CA SER A 531 -26.51 -1.37 -14.45
C SER A 531 -25.10 -1.90 -14.65
N VAL A 532 -24.92 -2.89 -15.53
CA VAL A 532 -23.63 -3.51 -15.81
C VAL A 532 -22.72 -2.54 -16.54
N LEU A 533 -23.26 -1.82 -17.52
CA LEU A 533 -22.54 -0.76 -18.21
C LEU A 533 -22.02 0.29 -17.22
N SER A 534 -22.89 0.77 -16.32
CA SER A 534 -22.49 1.73 -15.29
C SER A 534 -21.43 1.19 -14.32
N SER A 535 -21.53 -0.09 -13.94
CA SER A 535 -20.52 -0.73 -13.08
C SER A 535 -19.18 -0.87 -13.79
N LEU A 536 -19.19 -1.23 -15.08
CA LEU A 536 -17.98 -1.35 -15.88
C LEU A 536 -17.32 0.02 -16.11
N THR A 537 -18.10 1.08 -16.35
CA THR A 537 -17.56 2.44 -16.46
C THR A 537 -16.96 2.91 -15.13
N LEU A 538 -17.62 2.63 -14.00
CA LEU A 538 -17.08 2.96 -12.67
C LEU A 538 -15.77 2.21 -12.39
N LEU A 539 -15.71 0.92 -12.75
CA LEU A 539 -14.50 0.12 -12.62
C LEU A 539 -13.35 0.69 -13.49
N ALA A 540 -13.65 1.04 -14.74
CA ALA A 540 -12.67 1.61 -15.66
C ALA A 540 -12.15 2.98 -15.20
N VAL A 541 -13.04 3.85 -14.70
CA VAL A 541 -12.67 5.16 -14.15
C VAL A 541 -11.84 4.98 -12.86
N GLY A 542 -12.28 4.11 -11.95
CA GLY A 542 -11.53 3.81 -10.72
C GLY A 542 -10.14 3.22 -11.01
N ALA A 543 -10.06 2.24 -11.92
CA ALA A 543 -8.79 1.68 -12.35
C ALA A 543 -7.90 2.72 -13.05
N GLY A 544 -8.48 3.58 -13.90
CA GLY A 544 -7.75 4.69 -14.53
C GLY A 544 -7.17 5.65 -13.50
N PHE A 545 -7.93 5.99 -12.46
CA PHE A 545 -7.46 6.83 -11.36
C PHE A 545 -6.27 6.22 -10.63
N LEU A 546 -6.35 4.92 -10.30
CA LEU A 546 -5.25 4.17 -9.65
C LEU A 546 -4.02 4.06 -10.56
N LEU A 547 -4.23 3.82 -11.86
CA LEU A 547 -3.15 3.70 -12.83
C LEU A 547 -2.42 5.02 -13.04
N ILE A 548 -3.17 6.12 -13.24
CA ILE A 548 -2.59 7.47 -13.38
C ILE A 548 -1.78 7.81 -12.14
N GLY A 549 -2.28 7.46 -10.95
CA GLY A 549 -1.50 7.57 -9.73
C GLY A 549 -0.20 6.79 -9.83
N SER A 550 -0.25 5.50 -10.19
CA SER A 550 0.95 4.65 -10.24
C SER A 550 1.99 5.02 -11.31
N THR A 551 1.58 5.62 -12.44
CA THR A 551 2.45 5.87 -13.60
C THR A 551 2.84 7.34 -13.80
N GLY A 552 2.29 8.26 -13.00
CA GLY A 552 2.50 9.70 -13.14
C GLY A 552 3.92 10.12 -12.79
N THR A 553 4.79 10.20 -13.81
CA THR A 553 6.00 11.03 -13.91
C THR A 553 6.53 11.62 -12.59
N GLY A 554 7.31 10.84 -11.83
CA GLY A 554 8.23 11.31 -10.78
C GLY A 554 7.60 11.96 -9.54
N SER A 555 6.28 11.89 -9.35
CA SER A 555 5.65 12.31 -8.10
C SER A 555 4.82 11.15 -7.57
N HIS A 556 5.47 10.26 -6.82
CA HIS A 556 4.85 9.15 -6.08
C HIS A 556 3.87 9.62 -4.97
N ASN A 557 3.37 10.86 -5.02
CA ASN A 557 2.51 11.52 -4.02
C ASN A 557 1.04 11.11 -4.06
N ASN A 558 0.70 9.88 -4.48
CA ASN A 558 -0.67 9.44 -4.28
C ASN A 558 -0.87 9.13 -2.81
N ASP A 559 -1.65 9.98 -2.16
CA ASP A 559 -2.12 9.77 -0.81
C ASP A 559 -2.79 8.38 -0.73
N PRO A 560 -2.30 7.45 0.12
CA PRO A 560 -2.91 6.13 0.31
C PRO A 560 -4.39 6.21 0.67
N SER A 561 -4.81 7.32 1.28
CA SER A 561 -6.21 7.58 1.65
C SER A 561 -7.11 7.69 0.42
N LEU A 562 -6.60 8.28 -0.67
CA LEU A 562 -7.36 8.47 -1.89
C LEU A 562 -7.56 7.15 -2.65
N GLU A 563 -6.51 6.32 -2.73
CA GLU A 563 -6.61 4.97 -3.32
C GLU A 563 -7.63 4.10 -2.57
N TYR A 564 -7.56 4.10 -1.23
CA TYR A 564 -8.52 3.37 -0.40
C TYR A 564 -9.95 3.88 -0.61
N LEU A 565 -10.15 5.21 -0.58
CA LEU A 565 -11.46 5.84 -0.79
C LEU A 565 -12.07 5.49 -2.15
N VAL A 566 -11.27 5.58 -3.23
CA VAL A 566 -11.70 5.24 -4.59
C VAL A 566 -12.13 3.78 -4.68
N CYS A 567 -11.36 2.86 -4.11
CA CYS A 567 -11.72 1.44 -4.10
C CYS A 567 -13.04 1.18 -3.36
N VAL A 568 -13.20 1.73 -2.15
CA VAL A 568 -14.43 1.60 -1.35
C VAL A 568 -15.63 2.16 -2.10
N MET A 569 -15.49 3.36 -2.69
CA MET A 569 -16.58 4.00 -3.43
C MET A 569 -16.97 3.21 -4.67
N VAL A 570 -16.01 2.69 -5.46
CA VAL A 570 -16.31 1.87 -6.64
C VAL A 570 -17.09 0.61 -6.25
N ILE A 571 -16.66 -0.11 -5.22
CA ILE A 571 -17.33 -1.33 -4.74
C ILE A 571 -18.74 -1.01 -4.24
N LEU A 572 -18.89 0.05 -3.42
CA LEU A 572 -20.16 0.46 -2.85
C LEU A 572 -21.15 0.90 -3.94
N CYS A 573 -20.69 1.70 -4.90
CA CYS A 573 -21.52 2.13 -6.04
C CYS A 573 -21.95 0.93 -6.88
N ALA A 574 -21.02 0.05 -7.25
CA ALA A 574 -21.30 -1.13 -8.07
C ALA A 574 -22.34 -2.05 -7.42
N THR A 575 -22.16 -2.36 -6.12
CA THR A 575 -23.06 -3.25 -5.36
C THR A 575 -24.42 -2.62 -5.08
N LEU A 576 -24.48 -1.37 -4.61
CA LEU A 576 -25.74 -0.69 -4.31
C LEU A 576 -26.56 -0.39 -5.57
N GLN A 577 -25.92 0.15 -6.62
CA GLN A 577 -26.61 0.52 -7.85
C GLN A 577 -27.26 -0.71 -8.49
N ALA A 578 -26.52 -1.81 -8.61
CA ALA A 578 -27.05 -3.05 -9.17
C ALA A 578 -28.15 -3.65 -8.30
N SER A 579 -27.97 -3.67 -6.97
CA SER A 579 -28.97 -4.20 -6.05
C SER A 579 -30.27 -3.40 -6.08
N LEU A 580 -30.19 -2.07 -5.97
CA LEU A 580 -31.37 -1.20 -5.99
C LEU A 580 -32.13 -1.29 -7.31
N ARG A 581 -31.42 -1.23 -8.45
CA ARG A 581 -32.06 -1.29 -9.77
C ARG A 581 -32.74 -2.63 -10.04
N LEU A 582 -32.16 -3.75 -9.59
CA LEU A 582 -32.70 -5.09 -9.85
C LEU A 582 -33.77 -5.53 -8.86
N MET A 583 -33.71 -5.05 -7.61
CA MET A 583 -34.62 -5.45 -6.54
C MET A 583 -35.85 -4.56 -6.41
N LEU A 584 -35.64 -3.24 -6.44
CA LEU A 584 -36.67 -2.29 -6.04
C LEU A 584 -37.95 -2.39 -6.89
N PRO A 585 -37.89 -2.55 -8.23
CA PRO A 585 -39.11 -2.76 -9.03
C PRO A 585 -39.91 -4.00 -8.60
N LYS A 586 -39.23 -5.10 -8.25
CA LYS A 586 -39.87 -6.37 -7.85
C LYS A 586 -40.46 -6.29 -6.45
N LEU A 587 -39.73 -5.69 -5.52
CA LEU A 587 -40.24 -5.46 -4.18
C LEU A 587 -41.44 -4.51 -4.20
N LYS A 588 -41.42 -3.49 -5.05
CA LYS A 588 -42.55 -2.57 -5.24
C LYS A 588 -43.81 -3.30 -5.72
N MET A 589 -43.69 -4.19 -6.70
CA MET A 589 -44.81 -5.03 -7.15
C MET A 589 -45.30 -5.97 -6.05
N ALA A 590 -44.38 -6.59 -5.30
CA ALA A 590 -44.73 -7.45 -4.18
C ALA A 590 -45.43 -6.69 -3.04
N TRP A 591 -45.00 -5.47 -2.70
CA TRP A 591 -45.62 -4.64 -1.67
C TRP A 591 -47.02 -4.17 -2.05
N ARG A 592 -47.28 -3.95 -3.34
CA ARG A 592 -48.61 -3.60 -3.83
C ARG A 592 -49.57 -4.78 -3.87
N GLY A 593 -49.08 -6.01 -3.67
CA GLY A 593 -49.89 -7.21 -3.82
C GLY A 593 -50.38 -7.44 -5.25
N GLU A 594 -49.72 -6.85 -6.25
CA GLU A 594 -50.06 -7.04 -7.66
C GLU A 594 -49.81 -8.51 -8.04
N THR A 595 -50.88 -9.24 -8.39
CA THR A 595 -50.77 -10.60 -8.93
C THR A 595 -50.50 -10.51 -10.43
N ILE A 596 -49.40 -11.10 -10.89
CA ILE A 596 -49.07 -11.15 -12.32
C ILE A 596 -50.01 -12.16 -12.97
N VAL A 597 -51.01 -11.66 -13.69
CA VAL A 597 -51.92 -12.49 -14.49
C VAL A 597 -51.16 -12.92 -15.74
N VAL A 598 -50.35 -13.98 -15.63
CA VAL A 598 -49.53 -14.53 -16.72
C VAL A 598 -50.38 -14.97 -17.92
N SER A 599 -51.69 -15.18 -17.72
CA SER A 599 -52.63 -15.54 -18.79
C SER A 599 -52.78 -14.46 -19.84
N GLU A 600 -52.50 -13.19 -19.55
CA GLU A 600 -52.70 -12.11 -20.52
C GLU A 600 -51.60 -12.05 -21.59
N LEU A 601 -50.38 -12.52 -21.29
CA LEU A 601 -49.28 -12.62 -22.27
C LEU A 601 -49.46 -13.83 -23.21
N ALA A 602 -50.01 -14.93 -22.71
CA ALA A 602 -50.35 -16.09 -23.54
C ALA A 602 -51.59 -15.80 -24.40
N SER A 603 -52.60 -15.12 -23.83
CA SER A 603 -53.77 -14.71 -24.59
C SER A 603 -53.42 -13.60 -25.57
N SER A 604 -52.48 -12.67 -25.29
CA SER A 604 -52.09 -11.63 -26.24
C SER A 604 -51.28 -12.15 -27.42
N SER A 605 -50.51 -13.25 -27.26
CA SER A 605 -49.85 -13.89 -28.40
C SER A 605 -50.87 -14.62 -29.28
N GLU A 606 -51.86 -15.30 -28.68
CA GLU A 606 -52.99 -15.86 -29.42
C GLU A 606 -53.86 -14.76 -30.05
N LEU A 607 -54.07 -13.63 -29.37
CA LEU A 607 -54.84 -12.49 -29.89
C LEU A 607 -54.08 -11.78 -31.01
N ALA A 608 -52.75 -11.72 -30.94
CA ALA A 608 -51.91 -11.21 -32.02
C ALA A 608 -51.90 -12.17 -33.22
N GLU A 609 -51.89 -13.49 -33.00
CA GLU A 609 -52.11 -14.48 -34.06
C GLU A 609 -53.50 -14.34 -34.68
N LEU A 610 -54.54 -14.18 -33.87
CA LEU A 610 -55.92 -13.99 -34.33
C LEU A 610 -56.08 -12.66 -35.10
N LEU A 611 -55.49 -11.57 -34.62
CA LEU A 611 -55.53 -10.29 -35.31
C LEU A 611 -54.75 -10.31 -36.63
N ASN A 612 -53.63 -11.04 -36.70
CA ASN A 612 -52.86 -11.19 -37.94
C ASN A 612 -53.56 -12.14 -38.94
N VAL A 613 -54.30 -13.14 -38.46
CA VAL A 613 -55.16 -13.99 -39.31
C VAL A 613 -56.38 -13.21 -39.81
N SER A 614 -56.97 -12.34 -38.98
CA SER A 614 -58.11 -11.50 -39.38
C SER A 614 -57.72 -10.42 -40.40
N THR A 615 -56.54 -9.79 -40.31
CA THR A 615 -56.09 -8.82 -41.33
C THR A 615 -55.77 -9.48 -42.67
N VAL A 616 -55.29 -10.72 -42.68
CA VAL A 616 -55.06 -11.49 -43.92
C VAL A 616 -56.37 -12.00 -44.54
N LEU A 617 -57.41 -12.28 -43.74
CA LEU A 617 -58.75 -12.63 -44.23
C LEU A 617 -59.58 -11.43 -44.67
N LEU A 618 -59.30 -10.23 -44.19
CA LEU A 618 -59.96 -8.98 -44.63
C LEU A 618 -59.30 -8.34 -45.87
N SER A 619 -58.12 -8.82 -46.30
CA SER A 619 -57.45 -8.36 -47.53
C SER A 619 -57.57 -9.33 -48.71
N ARG A 620 -58.39 -10.38 -48.57
CA ARG A 620 -58.87 -11.25 -49.65
C ARG A 620 -60.37 -11.07 -49.78
#